data_AF-D7MW80-F1
#
_entry.id   AF-D7MW80-F1
#
_cell.length_a   1.000
_cell.length_b   1.000
_cell.length_c   1.000
_cell.angle_alpha   90.00
_cell.angle_beta   90.00
_cell.angle_gamma   90.00
#
_symmetry.space_group_name_H-M   'P 1'
#
loop_
_entity.id
_entity.type
_entity.pdbx_description
1 polymer ?
#
loop_
_entity_poly.entity_id
_entity_poly.type
_entity_poly.pdbx_seq_one_letter_code
_entity_poly.pdbx_strand_id
1 'polypeptide(L)' 'MAYDKNKYCRGCALPVYEGQFYSCMECKFILHESCANAPRMKRHPLHPYPLTLDNMASAGKETFT' A
#
# COMPACT_ATOMS: atom_id res chain seq x y z
N MET A 1 26.31 1.34 12.62
CA MET A 1 24.85 1.49 12.45
C MET A 1 24.52 1.20 10.99
N ALA A 2 24.06 -0.02 10.70
CA ALA A 2 23.81 -0.44 9.32
C ALA A 2 22.50 0.18 8.83
N TYR A 3 22.60 1.25 8.05
CA TYR A 3 21.48 1.79 7.28
C TYR A 3 21.21 0.80 6.14
N ASP A 4 20.16 0.00 6.26
CA ASP A 4 19.63 -0.83 5.17
C ASP A 4 19.06 0.09 4.08
N LYS A 5 19.93 0.49 3.16
CA LYS A 5 19.68 1.48 2.08
C LYS A 5 18.65 1.01 1.03
N ASN A 6 17.87 -0.04 1.31
CA ASN A 6 17.03 -0.70 0.32
C ASN A 6 15.65 -1.15 0.83
N LYS A 7 15.12 -0.46 1.87
CA LYS A 7 13.74 -0.68 2.33
C LYS A 7 12.78 0.12 1.44
N TYR A 8 11.82 -0.55 0.81
CA TYR A 8 10.79 0.10 -0.02
C TYR A 8 9.41 -0.12 0.59
N CYS A 9 8.59 0.92 0.52
CA CYS A 9 7.20 0.85 0.93
C CYS A 9 6.41 0.01 -0.08
N ARG A 10 5.74 -1.04 0.40
CA ARG A 10 4.91 -1.93 -0.42
C ARG A 10 3.64 -1.27 -0.94
N GLY A 11 3.23 -0.14 -0.36
CA GLY A 11 2.03 0.60 -0.75
C GLY A 11 2.26 1.60 -1.89
N CYS A 12 3.41 2.29 -1.91
CA CYS A 12 3.71 3.32 -2.91
C CYS A 12 4.94 3.01 -3.76
N ALA A 13 5.63 1.88 -3.53
CA ALA A 13 6.86 1.48 -4.21
C ALA A 13 8.04 2.48 -4.10
N LEU A 14 7.94 3.46 -3.19
CA LEU A 14 9.01 4.43 -2.93
C LEU A 14 9.94 3.94 -1.80
N PRO A 15 11.21 4.35 -1.81
CA PRO A 15 12.14 4.07 -0.73
C PRO A 15 11.64 4.64 0.61
N VAL A 16 11.89 3.91 1.68
CA VAL A 16 11.64 4.31 3.07
C VAL A 16 12.94 4.92 3.59
N TYR A 17 12.99 6.25 3.63
CA TYR A 17 14.07 7.02 4.24
C TYR A 17 13.86 7.15 5.76
N GLU A 18 14.66 8.00 6.41
CA GLU A 18 14.47 8.38 7.81
C GLU A 18 13.06 8.97 8.03
N GLY A 19 12.29 8.38 8.96
CA GLY A 19 10.90 8.75 9.27
C GLY A 19 10.13 7.61 9.93
N GLN A 20 8.88 7.85 10.34
CA GLN A 20 8.01 6.78 10.86
C GLN A 20 7.56 5.81 9.74
N PHE A 21 7.80 4.53 9.97
CA PHE A 21 7.34 3.45 9.11
C PHE A 21 6.88 2.25 9.94
N TYR A 22 6.00 1.44 9.37
CA TYR A 22 5.60 0.17 9.92
C TYR A 22 6.31 -0.96 9.18
N SER A 23 6.89 -1.89 9.94
CA SER A 23 7.43 -3.13 9.39
C SER A 23 6.78 -4.31 10.09
N CYS A 24 6.27 -5.26 9.32
CA CYS A 24 5.89 -6.56 9.86
C CYS A 24 7.15 -7.32 10.27
N MET A 25 7.13 -8.00 11.43
CA MET A 25 8.26 -8.81 11.89
C MET A 25 8.27 -10.21 11.25
N GLU A 26 7.10 -10.74 10.90
CA GLU A 26 6.95 -12.06 10.28
C GLU A 26 7.19 -12.02 8.77
N CYS A 27 6.77 -10.93 8.12
CA CYS A 27 6.87 -10.74 6.68
C CYS A 27 7.76 -9.53 6.36
N LYS A 28 8.47 -9.56 5.23
CA LYS A 28 9.24 -8.41 4.70
C LYS A 28 8.31 -7.33 4.09
N PHE A 29 7.26 -6.98 4.80
CA PHE A 29 6.25 -6.00 4.43
C PHE A 29 6.50 -4.71 5.20
N ILE A 30 6.80 -3.64 4.46
CA ILE A 30 7.16 -2.33 5.01
C ILE A 30 6.21 -1.32 4.39
N LEU A 31 5.67 -0.42 5.19
CA LEU A 31 4.86 0.72 4.74
C LEU A 31 5.34 2.00 5.41
N HIS A 32 5.34 3.12 4.68
CA HIS A 32 5.35 4.43 5.35
C HIS A 32 4.14 4.54 6.28
N GLU A 33 4.26 5.30 7.38
CA GLU A 33 3.12 5.56 8.27
C GLU A 33 1.91 6.11 7.49
N SER A 34 2.15 7.07 6.58
CA SER A 34 1.12 7.63 5.69
C SER A 34 0.48 6.60 4.77
N CYS A 35 1.24 5.59 4.32
CA CYS A 35 0.73 4.51 3.49
C CYS A 35 -0.09 3.50 4.31
N ALA A 36 0.24 3.29 5.58
CA ALA A 36 -0.55 2.45 6.48
C ALA A 36 -1.86 3.13 6.89
N ASN A 37 -1.84 4.45 7.06
CA ASN A 37 -3.02 5.27 7.39
C ASN A 37 -3.82 5.71 6.14
N ALA A 38 -3.39 5.31 4.94
CA ALA A 38 -4.07 5.70 3.71
C ALA A 38 -5.50 5.13 3.67
N PRO A 39 -6.46 5.88 3.13
CA PRO A 39 -7.82 5.40 3.01
C PRO A 39 -7.85 4.16 2.10
N ARG A 40 -8.54 3.12 2.56
CA ARG A 40 -8.79 1.91 1.77
C ARG A 40 -9.75 2.15 0.61
N MET A 41 -10.39 3.31 0.56
CA MET A 41 -11.36 3.69 -0.47
C MET A 41 -10.82 4.86 -1.29
N LYS A 42 -10.81 4.74 -2.62
CA LYS A 42 -10.39 5.81 -3.54
C LYS A 42 -11.47 6.06 -4.59
N ARG A 43 -11.76 7.35 -4.84
CA ARG A 43 -12.58 7.77 -5.98
C ARG A 43 -11.67 7.98 -7.18
N HIS A 44 -12.02 7.38 -8.32
CA HIS A 44 -11.27 7.52 -9.55
C HIS A 44 -12.16 8.22 -10.59
N PRO A 45 -11.66 9.19 -11.37
CA PRO A 45 -12.49 9.93 -12.32
C PRO A 45 -13.15 9.06 -13.40
N LEU A 46 -12.57 7.90 -13.70
CA LEU A 46 -13.14 6.93 -14.65
C LEU A 46 -14.17 5.98 -14.01
N HIS A 47 -14.34 6.00 -12.69
CA HIS A 47 -15.28 5.13 -11.98
C HIS A 47 -16.22 5.98 -11.10
N PRO A 48 -17.53 6.01 -11.40
CA PRO A 48 -18.48 6.81 -10.63
C PRO A 48 -18.59 6.34 -9.17
N TYR A 49 -18.28 5.07 -8.91
CA TYR A 49 -18.29 4.48 -7.58
C TYR A 49 -16.89 4.41 -6.97
N PRO A 50 -16.75 4.59 -5.64
CA PRO A 50 -15.46 4.43 -4.98
C PRO A 50 -14.92 3.00 -5.08
N LEU A 51 -13.64 2.88 -5.39
CA LEU A 51 -12.91 1.62 -5.37
C LEU A 51 -12.48 1.33 -3.93
N THR A 52 -12.80 0.13 -3.43
CA THR A 52 -12.43 -0.33 -2.09
C THR A 52 -11.33 -1.39 -2.20
N LEU A 53 -10.25 -1.19 -1.46
CA LEU A 53 -9.18 -2.16 -1.31
C LEU A 53 -9.64 -3.32 -0.44
N ASP A 54 -9.88 -4.45 -1.08
CA ASP A 54 -10.28 -5.71 -0.45
C ASP A 54 -9.07 -6.63 -0.22
N ASN A 55 -9.13 -7.43 0.85
CA ASN A 55 -8.03 -8.31 1.24
C ASN A 55 -8.07 -9.68 0.55
N MET A 56 -9.07 -9.97 -0.28
CA MET A 56 -9.07 -11.18 -1.11
C MET A 56 -8.06 -11.01 -2.23
N ALA A 57 -6.98 -11.80 -2.19
CA ALA A 57 -6.04 -11.94 -3.29
C ALA A 57 -6.81 -12.10 -4.61
N SER A 58 -6.57 -11.18 -5.55
CA SER A 58 -7.10 -11.09 -6.90
C SER A 58 -7.91 -12.31 -7.37
N ALA A 59 -9.23 -12.25 -7.23
CA ALA A 59 -10.08 -12.49 -8.38
C ALA A 59 -10.42 -11.11 -8.91
N GLY A 60 -9.62 -10.62 -9.86
CA GLY A 60 -10.00 -9.47 -10.69
C GLY A 60 -11.36 -9.77 -11.30
N LYS A 61 -12.40 -9.19 -10.72
CA LYS A 61 -13.72 -9.07 -11.32
C LYS A 61 -13.89 -7.63 -11.74
N GLU A 62 -13.14 -7.30 -12.79
CA GLU A 62 -13.57 -6.33 -13.78
C GLU A 62 -14.87 -6.84 -14.41
N THR A 63 -16.00 -6.61 -13.74
CA THR A 63 -17.30 -6.80 -14.41
C THR A 63 -17.65 -5.48 -15.06
N PHE A 64 -17.26 -5.34 -16.33
CA PHE A 64 -17.81 -4.34 -17.23
C PHE A 64 -19.19 -4.86 -17.67
N THR A 65 -20.25 -4.38 -17.02
CA THR A 65 -21.61 -4.33 -17.56
C THR A 65 -22.26 -3.05 -17.08
#